data_AF-A0A171DLM2-F1
#
_entry.id   AF-A0A171DLM2-F1
#
_cell.length_a   1.000
_cell.length_b   1.000
_cell.length_c   1.000
_cell.angle_alpha   90.00
_cell.angle_beta   90.00
_cell.angle_gamma   90.00
#
_symmetry.space_group_name_H-M   'P 1'
#
loop_
_entity.id
_entity.type
_entity.pdbx_description
1 polymer ?
#
loop_
_entity_poly.entity_id
_entity_poly.type
_entity_poly.pdbx_seq_one_letter_code
_entity_poly.pdbx_strand_id
1 'polypeptide(L)'
;MTRSEFDDIRAHIAAEADHHDDLLLLARSLLDDLEAARMREATLRSYYLRLLTAARATAAADAAGHPAPLTFLTAELGERGQLPTGEEEVNRILADARTAAALVASLERLPAREQVPPRTTGKGARARRCAGTSRTLPR
;
A
#
# COMPACT_ATOMS: atom_id res chain seq x y z
N MET A 1 57.40 -10.19 -12.17
CA MET A 1 56.45 -11.21 -11.69
C MET A 1 55.11 -10.93 -12.35
N THR A 2 54.83 -11.59 -13.48
CA THR A 2 53.59 -11.43 -14.24
C THR A 2 52.52 -12.32 -13.61
N ARG A 3 51.39 -11.75 -13.13
CA ARG A 3 50.21 -12.55 -12.80
C ARG A 3 49.86 -13.36 -14.04
N SER A 4 49.71 -14.67 -13.86
CA SER A 4 49.33 -15.60 -14.92
C SER A 4 47.88 -15.32 -15.31
N GLU A 5 47.57 -15.26 -16.60
CA GLU A 5 46.20 -15.06 -17.11
C GLU A 5 45.23 -16.11 -16.53
N PHE A 6 45.74 -17.29 -16.17
CA PHE A 6 44.97 -18.33 -15.48
C PHE A 6 44.54 -17.97 -14.05
N ASP A 7 45.30 -17.13 -13.35
CA ASP A 7 44.92 -16.64 -12.02
C ASP A 7 43.84 -15.56 -12.12
N ASP A 8 43.83 -14.78 -13.19
CA ASP A 8 42.77 -13.80 -13.43
C ASP A 8 41.46 -14.49 -13.86
N ILE A 9 41.54 -15.56 -14.66
CA ILE A 9 40.38 -16.41 -14.97
C ILE A 9 39.84 -17.08 -13.70
N ARG A 10 40.71 -17.62 -12.83
CA ARG A 10 40.27 -18.21 -11.55
C ARG A 10 39.64 -17.18 -10.61
N ALA A 11 40.21 -15.97 -10.54
CA ALA A 11 39.65 -14.89 -9.73
C ALA A 11 38.28 -14.43 -10.26
N HIS A 12 38.12 -14.37 -11.59
CA HIS A 12 36.84 -14.02 -12.21
C HIS A 12 35.76 -15.08 -11.97
N ILE A 13 36.08 -16.37 -12.16
CA ILE A 13 35.15 -17.47 -11.91
C ILE A 13 34.75 -17.53 -10.42
N ALA A 14 35.68 -17.30 -9.50
CA ALA A 14 35.38 -17.25 -8.06
C ALA A 14 34.47 -16.06 -7.72
N ALA A 15 34.71 -14.89 -8.32
CA ALA A 15 33.86 -13.71 -8.12
C ALA A 15 32.44 -13.87 -8.72
N GLU A 16 32.30 -14.56 -9.86
CA GLU A 16 30.99 -14.91 -10.43
C GLU A 16 30.22 -15.94 -9.58
N ALA A 17 30.93 -16.89 -8.95
CA ALA A 17 30.32 -17.85 -8.05
C ALA A 17 29.69 -17.16 -6.81
N ASP A 18 30.39 -16.19 -6.23
CA ASP A 18 29.87 -15.38 -5.11
C ASP A 18 28.68 -14.50 -5.54
N HIS A 19 28.66 -14.04 -6.79
CA HIS A 19 27.56 -13.21 -7.32
C HIS A 19 26.21 -13.95 -7.35
N HIS A 20 26.21 -15.26 -7.59
CA HIS A 20 24.98 -16.03 -7.60
C HIS A 20 24.37 -16.17 -6.20
N ASP A 21 25.20 -16.38 -5.18
CA ASP A 21 24.75 -16.44 -3.79
C ASP A 21 24.24 -15.08 -3.30
N ASP A 22 24.90 -13.99 -3.68
CA ASP A 22 24.44 -12.62 -3.41
C ASP A 22 23.07 -12.34 -4.04
N LEU A 23 22.84 -12.78 -5.28
CA LEU A 23 21.55 -12.63 -5.96
C LEU A 23 20.45 -13.46 -5.28
N LEU A 24 20.76 -14.65 -4.79
CA LEU A 24 19.81 -15.50 -4.06
C LEU A 24 19.46 -14.89 -2.69
N LEU A 25 20.45 -14.36 -1.97
CA LEU A 25 20.25 -13.64 -0.71
C LEU A 25 19.38 -12.40 -0.91
N LEU A 26 19.66 -11.61 -1.96
CA LEU A 26 18.85 -10.45 -2.32
C LEU A 26 17.41 -10.86 -2.68
N ALA A 27 17.25 -11.90 -3.51
CA ALA A 27 15.93 -12.40 -3.87
C ALA A 27 15.13 -12.87 -2.65
N ARG A 28 15.80 -13.48 -1.67
CA ARG A 28 15.17 -13.88 -0.40
C ARG A 28 14.72 -12.68 0.41
N SER A 29 15.58 -11.68 0.59
CA SER A 29 15.23 -10.44 1.29
C SER A 29 14.04 -9.74 0.64
N LEU A 30 14.02 -9.65 -0.69
CA LEU A 30 12.90 -9.02 -1.41
C LEU A 30 11.60 -9.80 -1.28
N LEU A 31 11.68 -11.13 -1.20
CA LEU A 31 10.51 -11.98 -0.96
C LEU A 31 9.96 -11.76 0.45
N ASP A 32 10.83 -11.74 1.45
CA ASP A 32 10.46 -11.51 2.85
C ASP A 32 9.85 -10.10 3.02
N ASP A 33 10.42 -9.08 2.37
CA ASP A 33 9.87 -7.71 2.33
C ASP A 33 8.48 -7.66 1.67
N LEU A 34 8.30 -8.40 0.58
CA LEU A 34 7.01 -8.50 -0.12
C LEU A 34 5.96 -9.17 0.76
N GLU A 35 6.32 -10.26 1.45
CA GLU A 35 5.42 -10.94 2.38
C GLU A 35 5.03 -10.02 3.54
N ALA A 36 6.00 -9.32 4.13
CA ALA A 36 5.74 -8.32 5.17
C ALA A 36 4.82 -7.20 4.69
N ALA A 37 5.05 -6.70 3.47
CA ALA A 37 4.19 -5.67 2.87
C ALA A 37 2.75 -6.19 2.65
N ARG A 38 2.58 -7.43 2.16
CA ARG A 38 1.26 -8.04 1.96
C ARG A 38 0.53 -8.27 3.27
N MET A 39 1.21 -8.70 4.32
CA MET A 39 0.61 -8.84 5.65
C MET A 39 0.16 -7.49 6.22
N ARG A 40 0.99 -6.45 6.07
CA ARG A 40 0.61 -5.08 6.46
C ARG A 40 -0.61 -4.60 5.66
N GLU A 41 -0.63 -4.82 4.35
CA GLU A 41 -1.78 -4.45 3.50
C GLU A 41 -3.05 -5.17 3.95
N ALA A 42 -3.00 -6.49 4.14
CA ALA A 42 -4.16 -7.27 4.58
C ALA A 42 -4.70 -6.79 5.92
N THR A 43 -3.79 -6.45 6.85
CA THR A 43 -4.13 -5.91 8.17
C THR A 43 -4.82 -4.54 8.04
N LEU A 44 -4.25 -3.63 7.26
CA LEU A 44 -4.85 -2.31 7.01
C LEU A 44 -6.21 -2.43 6.32
N ARG A 45 -6.35 -3.33 5.36
CA ARG A 45 -7.61 -3.54 4.64
C ARG A 45 -8.71 -4.04 5.57
N SER A 46 -8.38 -4.99 6.46
CA SER A 46 -9.29 -5.47 7.50
C SER A 46 -9.69 -4.34 8.46
N TYR A 47 -8.72 -3.52 8.88
CA TYR A 47 -8.97 -2.35 9.71
C TYR A 47 -9.92 -1.35 9.06
N TYR A 48 -9.63 -0.91 7.84
CA TYR A 48 -10.47 0.04 7.13
C TYR A 48 -11.88 -0.50 6.88
N LEU A 49 -12.01 -1.81 6.64
CA LEU A 49 -13.32 -2.44 6.50
C LEU A 49 -14.12 -2.38 7.81
N ARG A 50 -13.50 -2.65 8.97
CA ARG A 50 -14.15 -2.50 10.29
C ARG A 50 -14.57 -1.05 10.53
N LEU A 51 -13.69 -0.09 10.28
CA LEU A 51 -13.99 1.33 10.45
C LEU A 51 -15.15 1.79 9.55
N LEU A 52 -15.14 1.38 8.27
CA LEU A 52 -16.22 1.68 7.33
C LEU A 52 -17.54 1.07 7.77
N THR A 53 -17.51 -0.15 8.32
CA THR A 53 -18.70 -0.83 8.84
C THR A 53 -19.27 -0.08 10.04
N ALA A 54 -18.43 0.33 10.98
CA ALA A 54 -18.85 1.14 12.13
C ALA A 54 -19.40 2.51 11.70
N ALA A 55 -18.76 3.19 10.74
CA ALA A 55 -19.26 4.45 10.20
C ALA A 55 -20.65 4.29 9.57
N ARG A 56 -20.89 3.21 8.81
CA ARG A 56 -22.21 2.90 8.25
C ARG A 56 -23.25 2.59 9.32
N ALA A 57 -22.88 1.82 10.35
CA ALA A 57 -23.76 1.53 11.48
C ALA A 57 -24.14 2.82 12.23
N THR A 58 -23.18 3.72 12.42
CA THR A 58 -23.40 5.04 13.01
C THR A 58 -24.37 5.88 12.18
N ALA A 59 -24.20 5.96 10.86
CA ALA A 59 -25.12 6.70 10.00
C ALA A 59 -26.55 6.10 10.02
N ALA A 60 -26.67 4.78 10.05
CA ALA A 60 -27.96 4.11 10.16
C ALA A 60 -28.64 4.35 11.52
N ALA A 61 -27.86 4.30 12.61
CA ALA A 61 -28.36 4.58 13.96
C ALA A 61 -28.83 6.03 14.11
N ASP A 62 -28.09 6.98 13.51
CA ASP A 62 -28.46 8.39 13.48
C ASP A 62 -29.78 8.61 12.72
N ALA A 63 -29.90 8.02 11.52
CA ALA A 63 -31.12 8.07 10.73
C ALA A 63 -32.33 7.44 11.43
N ALA A 64 -32.11 6.46 12.31
CA ALA A 64 -33.14 5.83 13.12
C ALA A 64 -33.47 6.59 14.43
N GLY A 65 -32.81 7.72 14.70
CA GLY A 65 -33.02 8.51 15.91
C GLY A 65 -32.47 7.87 17.19
N HIS A 66 -31.47 7.00 17.08
CA HIS A 66 -30.84 6.37 18.24
C HIS A 66 -30.17 7.43 19.13
N PRO A 67 -30.30 7.37 20.46
CA PRO A 67 -29.80 8.43 21.36
C PRO A 67 -28.27 8.53 21.40
N ALA A 68 -27.55 7.50 20.97
CA ALA A 68 -26.09 7.46 20.90
C ALA A 68 -25.64 6.79 19.59
N PRO A 69 -25.68 7.50 18.45
CA PRO A 69 -25.37 6.91 17.15
C PRO A 69 -23.87 6.67 16.94
N LEU A 70 -23.02 7.44 17.63
CA LEU A 70 -21.57 7.35 17.50
C LEU A 70 -20.94 6.14 18.23
N THR A 71 -21.69 5.38 19.02
CA THR A 71 -21.15 4.33 19.90
C THR A 71 -20.28 3.31 19.17
N PHE A 72 -20.68 2.87 17.97
CA PHE A 72 -19.89 1.91 17.19
C PHE A 72 -18.57 2.52 16.70
N LEU A 73 -18.61 3.75 16.20
CA LEU A 73 -17.44 4.44 15.70
C LEU A 73 -16.45 4.76 16.83
N THR A 74 -16.94 5.22 17.98
CA THR A 74 -16.09 5.53 19.13
C THR A 74 -15.46 4.28 19.72
N ALA A 75 -16.17 3.15 19.78
CA ALA A 75 -15.62 1.87 20.22
C ALA A 75 -14.47 1.41 19.30
N GLU A 76 -14.68 1.40 17.98
CA GLU A 76 -13.66 0.97 17.01
C GLU A 76 -12.42 1.87 17.00
N LEU A 77 -12.59 3.18 17.17
CA LEU A 77 -11.45 4.12 17.29
C LEU A 77 -10.75 3.97 18.64
N GLY A 78 -11.52 3.75 19.71
CA GLY A 78 -11.02 3.58 21.08
C GLY A 78 -10.17 2.33 21.25
N GLU A 79 -10.59 1.18 20.71
CA GLU A 79 -9.81 -0.07 20.72
C GLU A 79 -8.40 0.07 20.12
N ARG A 80 -8.19 1.11 19.29
CA ARG A 80 -6.93 1.34 18.57
C ARG A 80 -6.17 2.56 19.06
N GLY A 81 -6.65 3.24 20.10
CA GLY A 81 -6.03 4.46 20.61
C GLY A 81 -6.04 5.60 19.58
N GLN A 82 -7.06 5.64 18.71
CA GLN A 82 -7.22 6.65 17.65
C GLN A 82 -8.28 7.71 18.01
N LEU A 83 -8.79 7.68 19.23
CA LEU A 83 -9.64 8.74 19.73
C LEU A 83 -8.77 9.96 20.06
N PRO A 84 -9.14 11.16 19.58
CA PRO A 84 -8.46 12.39 19.96
C PRO A 84 -8.50 12.57 21.48
N THR A 85 -7.36 12.92 22.05
CA THR A 85 -7.18 13.03 23.51
C THR A 85 -7.38 14.44 24.04
N GLY A 86 -7.32 15.46 23.17
CA GLY A 86 -7.49 16.86 23.54
C GLY A 86 -7.95 17.76 22.39
N GLU A 87 -8.39 18.97 22.73
CA GLU A 87 -8.95 19.93 21.76
C GLU A 87 -7.95 20.35 20.67
N GLU A 88 -6.65 20.46 20.99
CA GLU A 88 -5.62 20.79 20.00
C GLU A 88 -5.50 19.72 18.91
N GLU A 89 -5.57 18.45 19.30
CA GLU A 89 -5.52 17.31 18.40
C GLU A 89 -6.76 17.27 17.51
N VAL A 90 -7.94 17.50 18.09
CA VAL A 90 -9.20 17.64 17.34
C VAL A 90 -9.09 18.75 16.30
N ASN A 91 -8.63 19.94 16.70
CA ASN A 91 -8.50 21.08 15.80
C ASN A 91 -7.52 20.82 14.66
N ARG A 92 -6.41 20.13 14.94
CA ARG A 92 -5.44 19.71 13.91
C ARG A 92 -6.07 18.74 12.92
N ILE A 93 -6.73 17.69 13.40
CA ILE A 93 -7.41 16.70 12.55
C ILE A 93 -8.46 17.39 11.65
N LEU A 94 -9.23 18.32 12.21
CA LEU A 94 -10.23 19.06 11.44
C LEU A 94 -9.59 19.99 10.40
N ALA A 95 -8.48 20.64 10.72
CA ALA A 95 -7.73 21.46 9.77
C ALA A 95 -7.15 20.62 8.63
N ASP A 96 -6.58 19.46 8.94
CA ASP A 96 -6.05 18.52 7.96
C ASP A 96 -7.15 17.97 7.06
N ALA A 97 -8.30 17.59 7.64
CA ALA A 97 -9.46 17.12 6.88
C ALA A 97 -9.99 18.18 5.90
N ARG A 98 -10.08 19.45 6.33
CA ARG A 98 -10.47 20.57 5.46
C ARG A 98 -9.46 20.78 4.33
N THR A 99 -8.17 20.71 4.65
CA THR A 99 -7.10 20.85 3.65
C THR A 99 -7.15 19.73 2.62
N ALA A 100 -7.31 18.48 3.07
CA ALA A 100 -7.48 17.32 2.20
C ALA A 100 -8.71 17.46 1.30
N ALA A 101 -9.85 17.88 1.85
CA ALA A 101 -11.06 18.14 1.08
C ALA A 101 -10.86 19.22 0.00
N ALA A 102 -10.14 20.30 0.33
CA ALA A 102 -9.83 21.36 -0.63
C ALA A 102 -8.91 20.86 -1.77
N LEU A 103 -7.94 20.00 -1.45
CA LEU A 103 -7.05 19.36 -2.44
C LEU A 103 -7.82 18.39 -3.36
N VAL A 104 -8.71 17.56 -2.80
CA VAL A 104 -9.55 16.67 -3.63
C VAL A 104 -10.43 17.49 -4.56
N ALA A 105 -11.07 18.55 -4.06
CA ALA A 105 -11.89 19.43 -4.87
C ALA A 105 -11.08 20.20 -5.94
N SER A 106 -9.79 20.46 -5.74
CA SER A 106 -8.94 21.06 -6.78
C SER A 106 -8.57 20.05 -7.86
N LEU A 107 -8.30 18.80 -7.50
CA LEU A 107 -8.05 17.70 -8.44
C LEU A 107 -9.27 17.41 -9.32
N GLU A 108 -10.47 17.38 -8.75
CA GLU A 108 -11.72 17.19 -9.50
C GLU A 108 -12.00 18.32 -10.49
N ARG A 109 -11.53 19.54 -10.21
CA ARG A 109 -11.65 20.71 -11.09
C ARG A 109 -10.64 20.72 -12.23
N LEU A 110 -9.58 19.92 -12.18
CA LEU A 110 -8.62 19.83 -13.29
C LEU A 110 -9.32 19.27 -14.54
N PRO A 111 -9.08 19.82 -15.73
CA PRO A 111 -9.61 19.23 -16.95
C PRO A 111 -9.11 17.79 -17.10
N ALA A 112 -9.97 16.88 -17.57
CA ALA A 112 -9.68 15.44 -17.71
C ALA A 112 -8.38 15.11 -18.50
N ARG A 113 -7.85 16.08 -19.24
CA ARG A 113 -6.58 15.98 -19.99
C ARG A 113 -5.34 16.10 -19.10
N GLU A 114 -5.44 16.74 -17.94
CA GLU A 114 -4.36 16.93 -16.95
C GLU A 114 -4.45 15.92 -15.78
N GLN A 115 -5.58 15.22 -15.63
CA GLN A 115 -5.77 14.17 -14.61
C GLN A 115 -5.12 12.83 -14.99
N VAL A 116 -4.66 12.67 -16.24
CA VAL A 116 -3.99 11.45 -16.69
C VAL A 116 -2.52 11.55 -16.27
N PRO A 117 -2.00 10.67 -15.39
CA PRO A 117 -0.56 10.59 -15.18
C PRO A 117 0.09 10.35 -16.55
N PRO A 118 1.20 11.04 -16.89
CA PRO A 118 1.75 11.00 -18.24
C PRO A 118 1.88 9.54 -18.66
N ARG A 119 1.01 9.10 -19.59
CA ARG A 119 1.21 7.83 -20.27
C ARG A 119 2.58 7.99 -20.90
N THR A 120 3.55 7.25 -20.39
CA THR A 120 4.83 7.07 -21.03
C THR A 120 4.55 6.48 -22.40
N THR A 121 4.32 7.35 -23.39
CA THR A 121 4.25 7.05 -24.81
C THR A 121 5.68 6.80 -25.32
N GLY A 122 6.40 5.94 -24.61
CA GLY A 122 7.55 5.24 -25.14
C GLY A 122 7.04 4.05 -25.92
N LYS A 123 7.06 4.15 -27.25
CA LYS A 123 6.98 2.99 -28.14
C LYS A 123 8.03 1.96 -27.67
N GLY A 124 7.57 0.83 -27.14
CA GLY A 124 8.41 -0.35 -26.93
C GLY A 124 8.63 -0.77 -25.48
N ALA A 125 7.62 -1.34 -24.85
CA ALA A 125 7.83 -2.39 -23.84
C ALA A 125 6.57 -3.27 -23.79
N ARG A 126 6.66 -4.48 -24.33
CA ARG A 126 5.63 -5.51 -24.20
C ARG A 126 5.39 -5.74 -22.71
N ALA A 127 4.23 -5.31 -22.21
CA ALA A 127 3.75 -5.73 -20.90
C ALA A 127 3.64 -7.26 -20.92
N ARG A 128 4.61 -7.95 -20.29
CA ARG A 128 4.44 -9.35 -19.90
C ARG A 128 3.29 -9.36 -18.93
N ARG A 129 2.12 -9.79 -19.41
CA ARG A 129 0.98 -10.15 -18.59
C ARG A 129 1.50 -11.16 -17.55
N CYS A 130 1.51 -10.79 -16.28
CA CYS A 130 1.52 -11.77 -15.20
C CYS A 130 0.26 -12.61 -15.38
N ALA A 131 0.43 -13.80 -15.98
CA ALA A 131 -0.65 -14.77 -16.13
C ALA A 131 -0.96 -15.32 -14.74
N GLY A 132 -1.95 -14.72 -14.07
CA GLY A 132 -2.60 -15.33 -12.93
C GLY A 132 -3.26 -16.63 -13.39
N THR A 133 -2.95 -17.73 -12.74
CA THR A 133 -3.54 -19.05 -12.97
C THR A 133 -5.01 -19.07 -12.57
N SER A 134 -5.90 -18.65 -13.47
CA SER A 134 -7.33 -18.91 -13.32
C SER A 134 -7.63 -20.37 -13.64
N ARG A 135 -7.88 -21.18 -12.61
CA ARG A 135 -8.51 -22.51 -12.77
C ARG A 135 -10.01 -22.33 -12.88
N THR A 136 -10.59 -22.66 -14.02
CA THR A 136 -12.03 -22.87 -14.18
C THR A 136 -12.39 -24.30 -13.78
N LEU A 137 -13.40 -24.45 -12.92
CA LEU A 137 -13.97 -25.75 -12.56
C LEU A 137 -14.95 -26.20 -13.66
N PRO A 138 -14.96 -27.48 -14.06
CA PRO A 138 -15.94 -28.02 -14.98
C PRO A 138 -17.31 -28.19 -14.27
N ARG A 139 -18.38 -27.91 -15.02
CA ARG A 139 -19.75 -28.34 -14.70
C ARG A 139 -20.02 -29.69 -15.31
#